data_AF-A0A7X8SFH1-F1
#
_entry.id   AF-A0A7X8SFH1-F1
#
_cell.length_a   1.000
_cell.length_b   1.000
_cell.length_c   1.000
_cell.angle_alpha   90.00
_cell.angle_beta   90.00
_cell.angle_gamma   90.00
#
_symmetry.space_group_name_H-M   'P 1'
#
loop_
_entity.id
_entity.type
_entity.pdbx_description
1 polymer ?
#
loop_
_entity_poly.entity_id
_entity_poly.type
_entity_poly.pdbx_seq_one_letter_code
_entity_poly.pdbx_strand_id
1 'polypeptide(L)'
;MAASNEPVDASALATLRPGMPMSAVEKAMGSAWRTPAPHKGGVIDILENTHGVVVRIDRKGLIGRIDFNSRFMHTIAGIPMGISLADLRATVPDMEIGDESATSGGARFGTKQLLESILSARITFDKVSGIAIFNPKAEYAEPSAPPYPTGSGAPGAPFSDPNLKLAVMSSLLFAKALDLGTPQQLASHVLGRTVDLERDGYELIPEALDYLVRYPLTDENLAAVERIEFDGSGAIYPYAWYFWGGEEDVFDIKDISGLRFCPNLKSFSVNSMIDKVDIRALVPLRKLERVSINVPSEHVDALLDLPSLREAGRFPQSPAIDDTFEELERRGVQVY
;
A
#
# COMPACT_ATOMS: atom_id res chain seq x y z
N MET A 1 -20.83 15.27 7.16
CA MET A 1 -21.52 14.11 7.76
C MET A 1 -20.63 13.54 8.83
N ALA A 2 -21.18 13.10 9.97
CA ALA A 2 -20.37 12.53 11.05
C ALA A 2 -19.71 11.22 10.55
N ALA A 3 -18.40 11.09 10.73
CA ALA A 3 -17.69 9.86 10.38
C ALA A 3 -18.31 8.68 11.16
N SER A 4 -18.57 7.56 10.49
CA SER A 4 -19.00 6.33 11.16
C SER A 4 -17.87 5.81 12.05
N ASN A 5 -18.17 5.46 13.30
CA ASN A 5 -17.22 4.80 14.19
C ASN A 5 -17.19 3.27 14.00
N GLU A 6 -17.98 2.73 13.07
CA GLU A 6 -18.03 1.29 12.82
C GLU A 6 -16.79 0.83 12.03
N PRO A 7 -16.25 -0.36 12.31
CA PRO A 7 -15.15 -0.93 11.52
C PRO A 7 -15.60 -1.25 10.09
N VAL A 8 -14.65 -1.59 9.22
CA VAL A 8 -14.93 -2.05 7.85
C VAL A 8 -15.81 -3.31 7.89
N ASP A 9 -16.94 -3.30 7.17
CA ASP A 9 -17.84 -4.45 7.04
C ASP A 9 -17.53 -5.22 5.75
N ALA A 10 -16.72 -6.27 5.89
CA ALA A 10 -16.34 -7.11 4.75
C ALA A 10 -17.53 -7.84 4.11
N SER A 11 -18.57 -8.17 4.88
CA SER A 11 -19.78 -8.78 4.32
C SER A 11 -20.56 -7.77 3.49
N ALA A 12 -20.72 -6.54 3.96
CA ALA A 12 -21.31 -5.47 3.15
C ALA A 12 -20.49 -5.20 1.88
N LEU A 13 -19.16 -5.12 1.96
CA LEU A 13 -18.28 -4.96 0.79
C LEU A 13 -18.51 -6.05 -0.26
N ALA A 14 -18.63 -7.32 0.15
CA ALA A 14 -18.87 -8.44 -0.76
C ALA A 14 -20.24 -8.37 -1.49
N THR A 15 -21.18 -7.58 -0.97
CA THR A 15 -22.52 -7.38 -1.57
C THR A 15 -22.60 -6.19 -2.52
N LEU A 16 -21.60 -5.31 -2.56
CA LEU A 16 -21.60 -4.12 -3.42
C LEU A 16 -21.66 -4.51 -4.91
N ARG A 17 -22.52 -3.85 -5.69
CA ARG A 17 -22.70 -4.09 -7.13
C ARG A 17 -22.78 -2.78 -7.91
N PRO A 18 -22.45 -2.80 -9.21
CA PRO A 18 -22.74 -1.66 -10.07
C PRO A 18 -24.21 -1.23 -10.00
N GLY A 19 -24.45 0.08 -10.05
CA GLY A 19 -25.77 0.69 -9.89
C GLY A 19 -26.14 1.04 -8.44
N MET A 20 -25.45 0.51 -7.42
CA MET A 20 -25.62 0.96 -6.04
C MET A 20 -25.05 2.37 -5.84
N PRO A 21 -25.59 3.19 -4.92
CA PRO A 21 -25.09 4.54 -4.66
C PRO A 21 -23.76 4.52 -3.90
N MET A 22 -22.96 5.59 -4.04
CA MET A 22 -21.72 5.78 -3.28
C MET A 22 -21.92 5.66 -1.75
N SER A 23 -23.10 6.03 -1.22
CA SER A 23 -23.41 5.90 0.20
C SER A 23 -23.40 4.45 0.70
N ALA A 24 -23.59 3.45 -0.19
CA ALA A 24 -23.42 2.05 0.16
C ALA A 24 -21.94 1.71 0.41
N VAL A 25 -21.04 2.31 -0.35
CA VAL A 25 -19.58 2.17 -0.19
C VAL A 25 -19.14 2.83 1.12
N GLU A 26 -19.58 4.06 1.36
CA GLU A 26 -19.34 4.79 2.61
C GLU A 26 -19.76 3.97 3.84
N LYS A 27 -20.97 3.41 3.81
CA LYS A 27 -21.47 2.55 4.88
C LYS A 27 -20.61 1.31 5.08
N ALA A 28 -20.24 0.61 4.01
CA ALA A 28 -19.45 -0.62 4.09
C ALA A 28 -18.00 -0.38 4.55
N MET A 29 -17.43 0.79 4.24
CA MET A 29 -16.09 1.18 4.67
C MET A 29 -16.04 1.66 6.12
N GLY A 30 -17.17 2.13 6.67
CA GLY A 30 -17.24 2.62 8.05
C GLY A 30 -16.21 3.71 8.33
N SER A 31 -15.47 3.54 9.42
CA SER A 31 -14.38 4.42 9.88
C SER A 31 -13.22 4.59 8.91
N ALA A 32 -13.04 3.69 7.94
CA ALA A 32 -12.02 3.84 6.90
C ALA A 32 -12.45 4.81 5.78
N TRP A 33 -13.73 5.20 5.73
CA TRP A 33 -14.24 6.09 4.71
C TRP A 33 -13.55 7.45 4.74
N ARG A 34 -13.09 7.87 3.56
CA ARG A 34 -12.64 9.24 3.29
C ARG A 34 -13.25 9.64 1.96
N THR A 35 -13.69 10.89 1.87
CA THR A 35 -14.28 11.40 0.62
C THR A 35 -13.25 11.32 -0.49
N PRO A 36 -13.53 10.62 -1.61
CA PRO A 36 -12.58 10.51 -2.71
C PRO A 36 -12.30 11.87 -3.33
N ALA A 37 -11.03 12.14 -3.61
CA ALA A 37 -10.62 13.40 -4.18
C ALA A 37 -11.08 13.51 -5.65
N PRO A 38 -11.54 14.70 -6.10
CA PRO A 38 -12.09 14.86 -7.46
C PRO A 38 -11.14 14.41 -8.58
N HIS A 39 -9.84 14.65 -8.42
CA HIS A 39 -8.82 14.30 -9.41
C HIS A 39 -8.64 12.78 -9.59
N LYS A 40 -9.16 11.94 -8.68
CA LYS A 40 -9.11 10.47 -8.82
C LYS A 40 -10.13 9.90 -9.81
N GLY A 41 -10.98 10.73 -10.42
CA GLY A 41 -11.92 10.26 -11.47
C GLY A 41 -12.93 9.21 -10.96
N GLY A 42 -13.35 9.35 -9.69
CA GLY A 42 -14.30 8.45 -9.01
C GLY A 42 -13.69 7.21 -8.38
N VAL A 43 -12.36 7.02 -8.42
CA VAL A 43 -11.69 5.87 -7.79
C VAL A 43 -11.63 6.01 -6.27
N ILE A 44 -11.98 4.93 -5.57
CA ILE A 44 -11.91 4.74 -4.13
C ILE A 44 -11.04 3.51 -3.87
N ASP A 45 -9.78 3.74 -3.50
CA ASP A 45 -8.71 2.73 -3.39
C ASP A 45 -8.18 2.57 -1.96
N ILE A 46 -8.84 3.19 -0.97
CA ILE A 46 -8.40 3.24 0.43
C ILE A 46 -8.20 1.84 1.04
N LEU A 47 -9.00 0.85 0.62
CA LEU A 47 -8.94 -0.51 1.12
C LEU A 47 -8.13 -1.46 0.22
N GLU A 48 -7.48 -0.97 -0.83
CA GLU A 48 -6.76 -1.79 -1.81
C GLU A 48 -5.69 -2.67 -1.14
N ASN A 49 -4.88 -2.07 -0.26
CA ASN A 49 -3.74 -2.75 0.36
C ASN A 49 -4.10 -3.46 1.67
N THR A 50 -5.25 -3.15 2.27
CA THR A 50 -5.70 -3.74 3.56
C THR A 50 -6.71 -4.86 3.36
N HIS A 51 -7.73 -4.65 2.53
CA HIS A 51 -8.79 -5.62 2.27
C HIS A 51 -8.81 -6.11 0.83
N GLY A 52 -8.06 -5.48 -0.09
CA GLY A 52 -8.06 -5.88 -1.49
C GLY A 52 -9.23 -5.35 -2.30
N VAL A 53 -9.85 -4.24 -1.90
CA VAL A 53 -11.06 -3.70 -2.54
C VAL A 53 -10.79 -2.34 -3.16
N VAL A 54 -11.18 -2.18 -4.43
CA VAL A 54 -11.20 -0.90 -5.15
C VAL A 54 -12.57 -0.69 -5.75
N VAL A 55 -13.14 0.49 -5.59
CA VAL A 55 -14.44 0.87 -6.18
C VAL A 55 -14.24 2.06 -7.11
N ARG A 56 -14.94 2.09 -8.23
CA ARG A 56 -15.01 3.27 -9.10
C ARG A 56 -16.45 3.73 -9.27
N ILE A 57 -16.67 4.98 -8.87
CA ILE A 57 -17.95 5.68 -8.98
C ILE A 57 -18.05 6.35 -10.35
N ASP A 58 -19.19 6.19 -11.01
CA ASP A 58 -19.51 6.78 -12.30
C ASP A 58 -19.94 8.26 -12.16
N ARG A 59 -20.16 8.94 -13.29
CA ARG A 59 -20.60 10.34 -13.32
C ARG A 59 -21.97 10.59 -12.69
N LYS A 60 -22.76 9.54 -12.44
CA LYS A 60 -24.09 9.60 -11.79
C LYS A 60 -24.01 9.37 -10.28
N GLY A 61 -22.81 9.17 -9.72
CA GLY A 61 -22.63 8.87 -8.30
C GLY A 61 -22.96 7.43 -7.93
N LEU A 62 -23.03 6.53 -8.92
CA LEU A 62 -23.29 5.11 -8.73
C LEU A 62 -22.01 4.31 -8.87
N ILE A 63 -21.94 3.13 -8.26
CA ILE A 63 -20.86 2.18 -8.51
C ILE A 63 -20.90 1.81 -10.00
N GLY A 64 -19.84 2.11 -10.73
CA GLY A 64 -19.64 1.65 -12.09
C GLY A 64 -18.82 0.36 -12.14
N ARG A 65 -17.87 0.21 -11.21
CA ARG A 65 -16.97 -0.94 -11.10
C ARG A 65 -16.57 -1.19 -9.65
N ILE A 66 -16.41 -2.47 -9.31
CA ILE A 66 -15.77 -2.91 -8.08
C ILE A 66 -14.80 -4.05 -8.39
N ASP A 67 -13.62 -3.99 -7.81
CA ASP A 67 -12.54 -4.96 -7.95
C ASP A 67 -12.16 -5.51 -6.57
N PHE A 68 -12.00 -6.83 -6.51
CA PHE A 68 -11.55 -7.59 -5.35
C PHE A 68 -10.29 -8.36 -5.75
N ASN A 69 -9.20 -8.23 -5.00
CA ASN A 69 -7.97 -9.01 -5.18
C ASN A 69 -7.84 -10.13 -4.13
N SER A 70 -6.76 -10.90 -4.21
CA SER A 70 -6.47 -12.03 -3.34
C SER A 70 -6.32 -11.70 -1.85
N ARG A 71 -6.37 -10.44 -1.42
CA ARG A 71 -6.49 -10.10 0.01
C ARG A 71 -7.93 -10.25 0.51
N PHE A 72 -8.92 -10.16 -0.37
CA PHE A 72 -10.33 -10.23 -0.02
C PHE A 72 -10.84 -11.69 -0.02
N MET A 73 -10.50 -12.44 1.01
CA MET A 73 -10.83 -13.87 1.16
C MET A 73 -12.30 -14.13 1.53
N HIS A 74 -13.23 -13.65 0.69
CA HIS A 74 -14.67 -13.79 0.84
C HIS A 74 -15.31 -14.37 -0.41
N THR A 75 -16.61 -14.68 -0.33
CA THR A 75 -17.42 -15.08 -1.48
C THR A 75 -18.06 -13.85 -2.13
N ILE A 76 -17.79 -13.65 -3.42
CA ILE A 76 -18.29 -12.52 -4.21
C ILE A 76 -19.17 -13.07 -5.32
N ALA A 77 -20.45 -12.67 -5.32
CA ALA A 77 -21.45 -13.10 -6.30
C ALA A 77 -21.49 -14.64 -6.51
N GLY A 78 -21.36 -15.39 -5.41
CA GLY A 78 -21.38 -16.85 -5.41
C GLY A 78 -20.01 -17.51 -5.68
N ILE A 79 -18.94 -16.74 -5.89
CA ILE A 79 -17.60 -17.26 -6.15
C ILE A 79 -16.69 -16.99 -4.94
N PRO A 80 -16.24 -18.03 -4.22
CA PRO A 80 -15.21 -17.89 -3.19
C PRO A 80 -13.88 -17.43 -3.80
N MET A 81 -13.27 -16.37 -3.25
CA MET A 81 -11.89 -16.03 -3.58
C MET A 81 -10.96 -17.19 -3.25
N GLY A 82 -10.01 -17.52 -4.14
CA GLY A 82 -9.09 -18.64 -3.97
C GLY A 82 -9.63 -20.01 -4.38
N ILE A 83 -10.89 -20.13 -4.82
CA ILE A 83 -11.45 -21.38 -5.36
C ILE A 83 -10.62 -21.89 -6.55
N SER A 84 -10.48 -23.21 -6.67
CA SER A 84 -9.76 -23.84 -7.78
C SER A 84 -10.47 -23.61 -9.12
N LEU A 85 -9.76 -23.68 -10.23
CA LEU A 85 -10.37 -23.61 -11.56
C LEU A 85 -11.39 -24.74 -11.79
N ALA A 86 -11.10 -25.94 -11.29
CA ALA A 86 -12.00 -27.09 -11.40
C ALA A 86 -13.32 -26.84 -10.66
N ASP A 87 -13.25 -26.39 -9.40
CA ASP A 87 -14.42 -26.09 -8.59
C ASP A 87 -15.17 -24.85 -9.07
N LEU A 88 -14.46 -23.87 -9.65
CA LEU A 88 -15.07 -22.70 -10.29
C LEU A 88 -16.01 -23.13 -11.43
N ARG A 89 -15.57 -24.06 -12.29
CA ARG A 89 -16.40 -24.62 -13.38
C ARG A 89 -17.64 -25.33 -12.86
N ALA A 90 -17.55 -25.98 -11.70
CA ALA A 90 -18.70 -26.61 -11.07
C ALA A 90 -19.65 -25.59 -10.43
N THR A 91 -19.10 -24.54 -9.81
CA THR A 91 -19.84 -23.50 -9.08
C THR A 91 -20.58 -22.55 -10.02
N VAL A 92 -19.95 -22.19 -11.14
CA VAL A 92 -20.48 -21.26 -12.13
C VAL A 92 -20.32 -21.85 -13.53
N PRO A 93 -21.12 -22.87 -13.89
CA PRO A 93 -20.96 -23.63 -15.14
C PRO A 93 -21.23 -22.80 -16.40
N ASP A 94 -21.92 -21.67 -16.26
CA ASP A 94 -22.22 -20.71 -17.33
C ASP A 94 -21.14 -19.61 -17.46
N MET A 95 -20.06 -19.67 -16.69
CA MET A 95 -18.92 -18.77 -16.86
C MET A 95 -18.06 -19.19 -18.05
N GLU A 96 -17.86 -18.27 -18.99
CA GLU A 96 -16.96 -18.46 -20.12
C GLU A 96 -15.52 -18.25 -19.66
N ILE A 97 -14.73 -19.31 -19.61
CA ILE A 97 -13.32 -19.26 -19.19
C ILE A 97 -12.44 -19.33 -20.44
N GLY A 98 -11.71 -18.25 -20.68
CA GLY A 98 -10.76 -18.16 -21.78
C GLY A 98 -9.46 -18.93 -21.55
N ASP A 99 -8.66 -18.98 -22.60
CA ASP A 99 -7.31 -19.54 -22.56
C ASP A 99 -6.36 -18.72 -21.69
N GLU A 100 -5.20 -19.31 -21.46
CA GLU A 100 -4.13 -18.68 -20.71
C GLU A 100 -3.53 -17.51 -21.49
N SER A 101 -3.43 -16.34 -20.83
CA SER A 101 -2.86 -15.14 -21.43
C SER A 101 -1.35 -15.06 -21.20
N ALA A 102 -0.59 -15.17 -22.29
CA ALA A 102 0.86 -14.96 -22.27
C ALA A 102 1.26 -13.55 -21.80
N THR A 103 0.43 -12.55 -22.10
CA THR A 103 0.65 -11.14 -21.72
C THR A 103 0.22 -10.81 -20.29
N SER A 104 -0.46 -11.72 -19.59
CA SER A 104 -0.88 -11.55 -18.19
C SER A 104 -0.25 -12.59 -17.27
N GLY A 105 0.99 -12.99 -17.57
CA GLY A 105 1.78 -13.89 -16.72
C GLY A 105 1.13 -15.26 -16.51
N GLY A 106 0.45 -15.79 -17.53
CA GLY A 106 -0.22 -17.09 -17.44
C GLY A 106 -1.59 -17.05 -16.74
N ALA A 107 -2.18 -15.86 -16.57
CA ALA A 107 -3.53 -15.76 -16.04
C ALA A 107 -4.60 -16.21 -17.05
N ARG A 108 -5.67 -16.85 -16.57
CA ARG A 108 -6.92 -17.07 -17.31
C ARG A 108 -7.96 -16.06 -16.84
N PHE A 109 -8.90 -15.73 -17.71
CA PHE A 109 -10.03 -14.86 -17.36
C PHE A 109 -11.35 -15.59 -17.62
N GLY A 110 -12.15 -15.69 -16.56
CA GLY A 110 -13.55 -16.10 -16.63
C GLY A 110 -14.44 -14.86 -16.77
N THR A 111 -15.47 -14.93 -17.61
CA THR A 111 -16.47 -13.87 -17.73
C THR A 111 -17.88 -14.44 -17.67
N LYS A 112 -18.79 -13.68 -17.04
CA LYS A 112 -20.21 -14.02 -16.95
C LYS A 112 -21.03 -12.75 -17.07
N GLN A 113 -21.99 -12.76 -17.99
CA GLN A 113 -22.97 -11.69 -18.12
C GLN A 113 -23.97 -11.77 -16.96
N LEU A 114 -24.12 -10.68 -16.24
CA LEU A 114 -25.22 -10.44 -15.30
C LEU A 114 -26.25 -9.53 -15.97
N LEU A 115 -27.39 -9.29 -15.32
CA LEU A 115 -28.51 -8.52 -15.91
C LEU A 115 -28.06 -7.18 -16.53
N GLU A 116 -27.28 -6.38 -15.79
CA GLU A 116 -26.79 -5.07 -16.23
C GLU A 116 -25.28 -4.87 -16.02
N SER A 117 -24.55 -5.95 -15.77
CA SER A 117 -23.12 -5.89 -15.43
C SER A 117 -22.40 -7.13 -15.94
N ILE A 118 -21.08 -7.05 -16.00
CA ILE A 118 -20.21 -8.18 -16.32
C ILE A 118 -19.46 -8.53 -15.05
N LEU A 119 -19.48 -9.81 -14.70
CA LEU A 119 -18.59 -10.39 -13.71
C LEU A 119 -17.38 -10.96 -14.44
N SER A 120 -16.19 -10.63 -13.97
CA SER A 120 -14.93 -11.21 -14.44
C SER A 120 -14.15 -11.82 -13.27
N ALA A 121 -13.64 -13.04 -13.44
CA ALA A 121 -12.76 -13.69 -12.50
C ALA A 121 -11.36 -13.81 -13.13
N ARG A 122 -10.32 -13.34 -12.45
CA ARG A 122 -8.92 -13.61 -12.78
C ARG A 122 -8.50 -14.90 -12.09
N ILE A 123 -7.94 -15.83 -12.85
CA ILE A 123 -7.42 -17.10 -12.34
C ILE A 123 -5.90 -17.11 -12.55
N THR A 124 -5.13 -17.36 -11.49
CA THR A 124 -3.67 -17.45 -11.53
C THR A 124 -3.25 -18.61 -10.63
N PHE A 125 -2.26 -19.40 -11.04
CA PHE A 125 -1.83 -20.60 -10.30
C PHE A 125 -2.99 -21.53 -9.94
N ASP A 126 -3.89 -21.76 -10.91
CA ASP A 126 -5.09 -22.60 -10.78
C ASP A 126 -6.13 -22.14 -9.73
N LYS A 127 -6.02 -20.90 -9.23
CA LYS A 127 -6.95 -20.34 -8.24
C LYS A 127 -7.49 -18.99 -8.68
N VAL A 128 -8.73 -18.69 -8.30
CA VAL A 128 -9.28 -17.33 -8.45
C VAL A 128 -8.48 -16.37 -7.57
N SER A 129 -7.82 -15.42 -8.21
CA SER A 129 -6.93 -14.44 -7.57
C SER A 129 -7.49 -13.02 -7.61
N GLY A 130 -8.55 -12.79 -8.40
CA GLY A 130 -9.28 -11.54 -8.43
C GLY A 130 -10.68 -11.69 -9.00
N ILE A 131 -11.60 -10.83 -8.57
CA ILE A 131 -12.98 -10.77 -9.06
C ILE A 131 -13.32 -9.30 -9.32
N ALA A 132 -13.85 -9.00 -10.49
CA ALA A 132 -14.34 -7.67 -10.84
C ALA A 132 -15.80 -7.76 -11.26
N ILE A 133 -16.63 -6.80 -10.83
CA ILE A 133 -17.99 -6.62 -11.32
C ILE A 133 -18.13 -5.19 -11.84
N PHE A 134 -18.49 -5.03 -13.10
CA PHE A 134 -18.55 -3.70 -13.72
C PHE A 134 -19.72 -3.56 -14.70
N ASN A 135 -20.26 -2.35 -14.77
CA ASN A 135 -21.22 -1.96 -15.78
C ASN A 135 -20.47 -1.43 -17.02
N PRO A 136 -20.59 -2.08 -18.20
CA PRO A 136 -19.90 -1.65 -19.41
C PRO A 136 -20.38 -0.30 -19.94
N LYS A 137 -21.54 0.19 -19.49
CA LYS A 137 -22.12 1.50 -19.85
C LYS A 137 -21.80 2.60 -18.83
N ALA A 138 -21.06 2.31 -17.76
CA ALA A 138 -20.68 3.33 -16.79
C ALA A 138 -19.67 4.30 -17.40
N GLU A 139 -19.93 5.59 -17.24
CA GLU A 139 -19.04 6.66 -17.66
C GLU A 139 -18.35 7.27 -16.44
N TYR A 140 -17.04 7.48 -16.52
CA TYR A 140 -16.25 7.97 -15.41
C TYR A 140 -15.78 9.41 -15.63
N ALA A 141 -15.50 10.11 -14.54
CA ALA A 141 -14.70 11.31 -14.63
C ALA A 141 -13.26 10.94 -15.03
N GLU A 142 -12.64 11.74 -15.88
CA GLU A 142 -11.24 11.57 -16.26
C GLU A 142 -10.35 11.93 -15.06
N PRO A 143 -9.42 11.05 -14.66
CA PRO A 143 -8.45 11.39 -13.63
C PRO A 143 -7.56 12.56 -14.06
N SER A 144 -7.17 13.39 -13.11
CA SER A 144 -6.20 14.48 -13.30
C SER A 144 -5.08 14.35 -12.28
N ALA A 145 -4.03 15.17 -12.43
CA ALA A 145 -3.02 15.29 -11.39
C ALA A 145 -3.66 15.84 -10.09
N PRO A 146 -3.20 15.42 -8.91
CA PRO A 146 -3.56 16.07 -7.66
C PRO A 146 -3.01 17.51 -7.61
N PRO A 147 -3.51 18.35 -6.69
CA PRO A 147 -2.82 19.58 -6.35
C PRO A 147 -1.47 19.27 -5.72
N TYR A 148 -0.41 19.84 -6.28
CA TYR A 148 0.95 19.72 -5.76
C TYR A 148 1.27 20.93 -4.87
N PRO A 149 1.41 20.75 -3.54
CA PRO A 149 1.81 21.85 -2.67
C PRO A 149 3.24 22.29 -2.97
N THR A 150 3.54 23.57 -2.76
CA THR A 150 4.92 24.05 -2.84
C THR A 150 5.78 23.37 -1.78
N GLY A 151 6.95 22.87 -2.20
CA GLY A 151 7.94 22.33 -1.27
C GLY A 151 8.31 23.36 -0.20
N SER A 152 8.52 22.91 1.04
CA SER A 152 8.80 23.79 2.17
C SER A 152 9.89 23.22 3.07
N GLY A 153 10.61 24.10 3.76
CA GLY A 153 11.64 23.73 4.72
C GLY A 153 12.92 23.18 4.10
N ALA A 154 13.78 22.63 4.97
CA ALA A 154 14.99 21.94 4.56
C ALA A 154 14.65 20.58 3.93
N PRO A 155 15.50 20.05 3.02
CA PRO A 155 15.38 18.68 2.54
C PRO A 155 15.29 17.70 3.71
N GLY A 156 14.35 16.76 3.65
CA GLY A 156 14.11 15.77 4.69
C GLY A 156 13.19 16.22 5.82
N ALA A 157 12.91 17.52 6.00
CA ALA A 157 12.10 18.00 7.12
C ALA A 157 10.73 17.29 7.22
N PRO A 158 10.29 16.89 8.44
CA PRO A 158 10.91 17.16 9.75
C PRO A 158 12.07 16.24 10.13
N PHE A 159 12.45 15.30 9.28
CA PHE A 159 13.55 14.37 9.50
C PHE A 159 14.90 15.03 9.16
N SER A 160 15.95 14.65 9.88
CA SER A 160 17.34 15.02 9.57
C SER A 160 17.83 14.35 8.28
N ASP A 161 17.31 13.15 8.01
CA ASP A 161 17.66 12.33 6.85
C ASP A 161 16.58 12.42 5.75
N PRO A 162 16.91 12.91 4.54
CA PRO A 162 15.99 12.96 3.41
C PRO A 162 15.47 11.60 2.96
N ASN A 163 16.27 10.53 3.05
CA ASN A 163 15.86 9.19 2.62
C ASN A 163 14.94 8.53 3.66
N LEU A 164 15.09 8.85 4.95
CA LEU A 164 14.07 8.47 5.95
C LEU A 164 12.71 9.10 5.62
N LYS A 165 12.69 10.36 5.17
CA LYS A 165 11.45 11.00 4.73
C LYS A 165 10.83 10.26 3.56
N LEU A 166 11.62 9.83 2.56
CA LEU A 166 11.11 9.05 1.44
C LEU A 166 10.51 7.72 1.91
N ALA A 167 11.16 7.00 2.82
CA ALA A 167 10.60 5.77 3.41
C ALA A 167 9.26 6.03 4.12
N VAL A 168 9.13 7.13 4.86
CA VAL A 168 7.86 7.56 5.48
C VAL A 168 6.80 7.88 4.43
N MET A 169 7.15 8.59 3.36
CA MET A 169 6.22 8.86 2.25
C MET A 169 5.80 7.58 1.53
N SER A 170 6.69 6.62 1.36
CA SER A 170 6.40 5.28 0.82
C SER A 170 5.30 4.58 1.63
N SER A 171 5.42 4.60 2.95
CA SER A 171 4.40 4.07 3.87
C SER A 171 3.05 4.77 3.73
N LEU A 172 3.05 6.09 3.58
CA LEU A 172 1.82 6.87 3.43
C LEU A 172 1.15 6.60 2.08
N LEU A 173 1.92 6.47 1.00
CA LEU A 173 1.41 6.07 -0.31
C LEU A 173 0.80 4.66 -0.24
N PHE A 174 1.48 3.72 0.41
CA PHE A 174 0.97 2.36 0.62
C PHE A 174 -0.34 2.36 1.43
N ALA A 175 -0.42 3.14 2.50
CA ALA A 175 -1.63 3.30 3.32
C ALA A 175 -2.71 4.20 2.67
N LYS A 176 -2.46 4.74 1.47
CA LYS A 176 -3.31 5.72 0.79
C LYS A 176 -3.59 6.96 1.65
N ALA A 177 -2.69 7.31 2.56
CA ALA A 177 -2.72 8.49 3.42
C ALA A 177 -2.01 9.71 2.81
N LEU A 178 -1.27 9.48 1.71
CA LEU A 178 -0.68 10.50 0.85
C LEU A 178 -1.09 10.22 -0.59
N ASP A 179 -1.32 11.28 -1.37
CA ASP A 179 -1.68 11.18 -2.79
C ASP A 179 -0.77 12.09 -3.62
N LEU A 180 0.07 11.46 -4.45
CA LEU A 180 0.97 12.13 -5.38
C LEU A 180 0.54 11.96 -6.84
N GLY A 181 -0.61 11.32 -7.09
CA GLY A 181 -1.05 10.92 -8.42
C GLY A 181 -0.25 9.72 -8.93
N THR A 182 0.10 9.72 -10.21
CA THR A 182 1.07 8.77 -10.78
C THR A 182 2.47 9.37 -10.79
N PRO A 183 3.54 8.54 -10.86
CA PRO A 183 4.89 9.02 -11.10
C PRO A 183 5.00 9.98 -12.30
N GLN A 184 4.31 9.67 -13.40
CA GLN A 184 4.30 10.50 -14.61
C GLN A 184 3.63 11.86 -14.39
N GLN A 185 2.56 11.93 -13.60
CA GLN A 185 1.91 13.19 -13.27
C GLN A 185 2.83 14.10 -12.45
N LEU A 186 3.49 13.54 -11.42
CA LEU A 186 4.41 14.30 -10.57
C LEU A 186 5.64 14.76 -11.35
N ALA A 187 6.27 13.86 -12.10
CA ALA A 187 7.42 14.18 -12.93
C ALA A 187 7.07 15.24 -13.99
N SER A 188 5.89 15.14 -14.62
CA SER A 188 5.47 16.17 -15.59
C SER A 188 5.25 17.53 -14.96
N HIS A 189 4.75 17.55 -13.71
CA HIS A 189 4.58 18.79 -12.95
C HIS A 189 5.91 19.47 -12.64
N VAL A 190 6.89 18.72 -12.09
CA VAL A 190 8.17 19.31 -11.68
C VAL A 190 9.07 19.67 -12.86
N LEU A 191 8.96 18.94 -13.98
CA LEU A 191 9.74 19.21 -15.20
C LEU A 191 9.09 20.26 -16.11
N GLY A 192 7.80 20.56 -15.94
CA GLY A 192 7.06 21.46 -16.84
C GLY A 192 6.88 20.92 -18.27
N ARG A 193 7.07 19.61 -18.48
CA ARG A 193 6.92 18.90 -19.75
C ARG A 193 6.44 17.47 -19.53
N THR A 194 5.92 16.82 -20.56
CA THR A 194 5.60 15.38 -20.49
C THR A 194 6.86 14.54 -20.30
N VAL A 195 6.71 13.44 -19.55
CA VAL A 195 7.76 12.42 -19.35
C VAL A 195 7.88 11.54 -20.59
N ASP A 196 9.11 11.25 -20.98
CA ASP A 196 9.46 10.25 -21.98
C ASP A 196 10.19 9.10 -21.26
N LEU A 197 9.54 7.95 -21.10
CA LEU A 197 10.11 6.85 -20.32
C LEU A 197 11.37 6.23 -20.94
N GLU A 198 11.53 6.31 -22.27
CA GLU A 198 12.74 5.79 -22.93
C GLU A 198 13.96 6.62 -22.56
N ARG A 199 13.78 7.92 -22.32
CA ARG A 199 14.85 8.84 -21.93
C ARG A 199 14.95 9.03 -20.41
N ASP A 200 13.82 9.31 -19.77
CA ASP A 200 13.73 9.77 -18.38
C ASP A 200 13.58 8.61 -17.38
N GLY A 201 13.38 7.37 -17.85
CA GLY A 201 13.03 6.23 -16.99
C GLY A 201 14.22 5.54 -16.31
N TYR A 202 15.39 5.58 -16.94
CA TYR A 202 16.57 4.81 -16.54
C TYR A 202 17.50 5.53 -15.56
N GLU A 203 17.32 6.84 -15.37
CA GLU A 203 18.12 7.65 -14.46
C GLU A 203 17.23 8.32 -13.40
N LEU A 204 17.86 8.71 -12.29
CA LEU A 204 17.24 9.55 -11.28
C LEU A 204 16.85 10.91 -11.89
N ILE A 205 15.62 11.36 -11.62
CA ILE A 205 15.13 12.70 -11.96
C ILE A 205 15.37 13.64 -10.77
N PRO A 206 16.40 14.50 -10.79
CA PRO A 206 16.79 15.28 -9.62
C PRO A 206 15.72 16.27 -9.15
N GLU A 207 14.95 16.85 -10.08
CA GLU A 207 13.85 17.78 -9.77
C GLU A 207 12.71 17.07 -9.03
N ALA A 208 12.43 15.82 -9.38
CA ALA A 208 11.44 15.01 -8.67
C ALA A 208 11.95 14.66 -7.27
N LEU A 209 13.21 14.26 -7.13
CA LEU A 209 13.81 13.98 -5.83
C LEU A 209 13.79 15.22 -4.92
N ASP A 210 14.25 16.38 -5.40
CA ASP A 210 14.26 17.63 -4.62
C ASP A 210 12.84 18.02 -4.17
N TYR A 211 11.86 17.86 -5.04
CA TYR A 211 10.46 18.08 -4.68
C TYR A 211 9.98 17.14 -3.57
N LEU A 212 10.24 15.83 -3.69
CA LEU A 212 9.80 14.83 -2.70
C LEU A 212 10.44 15.07 -1.33
N VAL A 213 11.75 15.33 -1.27
CA VAL A 213 12.43 15.58 0.01
C VAL A 213 12.00 16.90 0.66
N ARG A 214 11.38 17.83 -0.10
CA ARG A 214 10.78 19.07 0.40
C ARG A 214 9.26 19.03 0.52
N TYR A 215 8.63 17.91 0.20
CA TYR A 215 7.18 17.78 0.27
C TYR A 215 6.68 18.07 1.70
N PRO A 216 5.71 18.97 1.91
CA PRO A 216 5.26 19.31 3.25
C PRO A 216 4.43 18.16 3.86
N LEU A 217 4.99 17.47 4.85
CA LEU A 217 4.26 16.49 5.66
C LEU A 217 3.62 17.19 6.85
N THR A 218 2.34 16.92 7.06
CA THR A 218 1.56 17.43 8.21
C THR A 218 1.65 16.49 9.40
N ASP A 219 1.29 16.97 10.59
CA ASP A 219 1.17 16.13 11.79
C ASP A 219 0.16 14.97 11.58
N GLU A 220 -0.91 15.21 10.81
CA GLU A 220 -1.88 14.19 10.43
C GLU A 220 -1.23 13.09 9.56
N ASN A 221 -0.35 13.48 8.63
CA ASN A 221 0.41 12.50 7.84
C ASN A 221 1.31 11.67 8.76
N LEU A 222 2.08 12.31 9.64
CA LEU A 222 2.98 11.61 10.56
C LEU A 222 2.24 10.67 11.52
N ALA A 223 1.06 11.09 11.99
CA ALA A 223 0.18 10.26 12.80
C ALA A 223 -0.46 9.10 12.03
N ALA A 224 -0.59 9.17 10.70
CA ALA A 224 -1.14 8.09 9.88
C ALA A 224 -0.12 6.97 9.58
N VAL A 225 1.16 7.17 9.92
CA VAL A 225 2.21 6.16 9.69
C VAL A 225 2.11 5.05 10.74
N GLU A 226 1.65 3.87 10.32
CA GLU A 226 1.57 2.68 11.19
C GLU A 226 2.63 1.61 10.88
N ARG A 227 3.22 1.64 9.68
CA ARG A 227 4.27 0.72 9.25
C ARG A 227 5.33 1.49 8.49
N ILE A 228 6.60 1.14 8.69
CA ILE A 228 7.72 1.59 7.86
C ILE A 228 8.51 0.37 7.43
N GLU A 229 8.89 0.35 6.17
CA GLU A 229 9.72 -0.69 5.56
C GLU A 229 10.85 -0.04 4.77
N PHE A 230 12.09 -0.49 5.04
CA PHE A 230 13.26 -0.14 4.25
C PHE A 230 13.52 -1.28 3.26
N ASP A 231 13.12 -1.04 2.02
CA ASP A 231 13.19 -2.00 0.93
C ASP A 231 13.15 -1.25 -0.42
N GLY A 232 13.97 -1.66 -1.38
CA GLY A 232 14.09 -1.00 -2.69
C GLY A 232 12.79 -1.02 -3.51
N SER A 233 11.84 -1.90 -3.19
CA SER A 233 10.52 -1.98 -3.84
C SER A 233 9.49 -0.98 -3.30
N GLY A 234 9.89 -0.07 -2.40
CA GLY A 234 9.02 0.95 -1.83
C GLY A 234 8.28 1.81 -2.87
N ALA A 235 7.02 2.14 -2.58
CA ALA A 235 6.12 2.83 -3.51
C ALA A 235 6.57 4.24 -3.92
N ILE A 236 7.48 4.87 -3.14
CA ILE A 236 7.97 6.23 -3.38
C ILE A 236 9.02 6.30 -4.50
N TYR A 237 9.88 5.29 -4.66
CA TYR A 237 11.08 5.41 -5.49
C TYR A 237 10.77 5.59 -6.98
N PRO A 238 9.73 4.95 -7.57
CA PRO A 238 9.34 5.20 -8.95
C PRO A 238 8.96 6.66 -9.25
N TYR A 239 8.66 7.49 -8.24
CA TYR A 239 8.39 8.92 -8.44
C TYR A 239 9.66 9.74 -8.73
N ALA A 240 10.83 9.24 -8.36
CA ALA A 240 12.11 9.88 -8.65
C ALA A 240 12.95 9.09 -9.68
N TRP A 241 12.77 7.77 -9.75
CA TRP A 241 13.52 6.90 -10.65
C TRP A 241 12.68 5.67 -11.07
N TYR A 242 12.10 5.73 -12.28
CA TYR A 242 11.06 4.78 -12.73
C TYR A 242 11.50 3.32 -12.76
N PHE A 243 12.70 3.07 -13.29
CA PHE A 243 13.24 1.73 -13.48
C PHE A 243 14.35 1.41 -12.50
N TRP A 244 14.36 2.09 -11.35
CA TRP A 244 15.33 1.80 -10.29
C TRP A 244 15.18 0.35 -9.82
N GLY A 245 16.29 -0.38 -9.86
CA GLY A 245 16.33 -1.80 -9.51
C GLY A 245 16.38 -2.08 -8.01
N GLY A 246 16.47 -1.04 -7.17
CA GLY A 246 16.80 -1.21 -5.75
C GLY A 246 18.29 -1.40 -5.48
N GLU A 247 19.12 -1.22 -6.51
CA GLU A 247 20.58 -1.25 -6.46
C GLU A 247 21.06 0.20 -6.21
N GLU A 248 22.34 0.51 -6.05
CA GLU A 248 22.83 1.87 -5.65
C GLU A 248 22.50 2.34 -4.20
N ASP A 249 23.32 3.28 -3.71
CA ASP A 249 23.27 3.84 -2.34
C ASP A 249 22.51 5.18 -2.26
N VAL A 250 21.94 5.67 -3.36
CA VAL A 250 21.32 7.00 -3.44
C VAL A 250 20.15 7.18 -2.47
N PHE A 251 19.44 6.08 -2.18
CA PHE A 251 18.32 6.06 -1.25
C PHE A 251 18.68 5.45 0.12
N ASP A 252 19.96 5.24 0.41
CA ASP A 252 20.40 4.73 1.72
C ASP A 252 20.06 5.72 2.83
N ILE A 253 19.50 5.19 3.91
CA ILE A 253 19.17 5.89 5.13
C ILE A 253 20.38 5.79 6.07
N LYS A 254 20.80 6.92 6.61
CA LYS A 254 21.94 7.05 7.52
C LYS A 254 21.53 7.44 8.95
N ASP A 255 20.35 8.06 9.13
CA ASP A 255 19.80 8.40 10.45
C ASP A 255 18.30 8.08 10.57
N ILE A 256 17.96 7.22 11.53
CA ILE A 256 16.59 6.79 11.84
C ILE A 256 15.98 7.49 13.06
N SER A 257 16.70 8.39 13.72
CA SER A 257 16.27 9.04 14.97
C SER A 257 14.98 9.86 14.82
N GLY A 258 14.65 10.24 13.58
CA GLY A 258 13.41 10.92 13.23
C GLY A 258 12.16 10.04 13.26
N LEU A 259 12.27 8.71 13.38
CA LEU A 259 11.12 7.81 13.55
C LEU A 259 10.23 8.22 14.73
N ARG A 260 10.78 8.88 15.76
CA ARG A 260 10.04 9.44 16.90
C ARG A 260 8.90 10.40 16.50
N PHE A 261 8.95 10.98 15.30
CA PHE A 261 7.89 11.84 14.78
C PHE A 261 6.67 11.07 14.29
N CYS A 262 6.71 9.74 14.20
CA CYS A 262 5.61 8.88 13.80
C CYS A 262 4.99 8.19 15.04
N PRO A 263 4.09 8.84 15.80
CA PRO A 263 3.65 8.38 17.12
C PRO A 263 2.82 7.08 17.09
N ASN A 264 2.30 6.71 15.91
CA ASN A 264 1.45 5.54 15.71
C ASN A 264 2.16 4.38 15.01
N LEU A 265 3.49 4.43 14.89
CA LEU A 265 4.26 3.35 14.26
C LEU A 265 4.12 2.04 15.07
N LYS A 266 3.57 1.01 14.43
CA LYS A 266 3.35 -0.34 14.98
C LYS A 266 4.28 -1.38 14.39
N SER A 267 4.77 -1.20 13.16
CA SER A 267 5.65 -2.15 12.49
C SER A 267 6.85 -1.46 11.86
N PHE A 268 8.04 -1.97 12.15
CA PHE A 268 9.29 -1.53 11.53
C PHE A 268 9.98 -2.74 10.89
N SER A 269 10.24 -2.66 9.59
CA SER A 269 10.87 -3.72 8.81
C SER A 269 12.08 -3.17 8.04
N VAL A 270 13.19 -3.90 8.02
CA VAL A 270 14.40 -3.50 7.30
C VAL A 270 14.93 -4.70 6.53
N ASN A 271 14.84 -4.62 5.20
CA ASN A 271 15.43 -5.64 4.31
C ASN A 271 16.75 -5.15 3.72
N SER A 272 16.85 -3.84 3.41
CA SER A 272 18.02 -3.18 2.82
C SER A 272 18.00 -1.67 3.10
N MET A 273 18.78 -0.87 2.33
CA MET A 273 18.78 0.60 2.33
C MET A 273 19.30 1.27 3.61
N ILE A 274 20.01 0.52 4.45
CA ILE A 274 20.71 1.04 5.62
C ILE A 274 21.82 0.06 5.99
N ASP A 275 23.00 0.58 6.34
CA ASP A 275 24.17 -0.25 6.65
C ASP A 275 23.97 -1.05 7.95
N LYS A 276 23.37 -0.41 8.96
CA LYS A 276 23.11 -1.00 10.27
C LYS A 276 22.00 -0.25 11.03
N VAL A 277 21.34 -0.93 11.96
CA VAL A 277 20.30 -0.34 12.80
C VAL A 277 20.72 -0.30 14.27
N ASP A 278 20.70 0.87 14.91
CA ASP A 278 20.78 0.99 16.37
C ASP A 278 19.38 0.87 16.98
N ILE A 279 19.12 -0.22 17.70
CA ILE A 279 17.79 -0.54 18.23
C ILE A 279 17.34 0.48 19.29
N ARG A 280 18.26 1.20 19.94
CA ARG A 280 17.90 2.26 20.90
C ARG A 280 17.06 3.37 20.27
N ALA A 281 17.20 3.60 18.97
CA ALA A 281 16.38 4.57 18.24
C ALA A 281 14.88 4.18 18.21
N LEU A 282 14.55 2.91 18.44
CA LEU A 282 13.19 2.39 18.43
C LEU A 282 12.50 2.50 19.81
N VAL A 283 13.25 2.59 20.90
CA VAL A 283 12.73 2.63 22.29
C VAL A 283 11.67 3.73 22.53
N PRO A 284 11.77 4.95 21.95
CA PRO A 284 10.73 5.96 22.09
C PRO A 284 9.37 5.58 21.48
N LEU A 285 9.31 4.58 20.59
CA LEU A 285 8.13 4.18 19.82
C LEU A 285 7.22 3.27 20.66
N ARG A 286 6.41 3.87 21.52
CA ARG A 286 5.61 3.15 22.52
C ARG A 286 4.56 2.18 21.94
N LYS A 287 4.17 2.35 20.67
CA LYS A 287 3.19 1.51 19.97
C LYS A 287 3.84 0.47 19.04
N LEU A 288 5.17 0.36 19.02
CA LEU A 288 5.85 -0.57 18.15
C LEU A 288 5.60 -2.02 18.62
N GLU A 289 4.85 -2.77 17.81
CA GLU A 289 4.44 -4.15 18.07
C GLU A 289 5.31 -5.16 17.32
N ARG A 290 5.88 -4.78 16.18
CA ARG A 290 6.68 -5.67 15.34
C ARG A 290 7.97 -5.03 14.88
N VAL A 291 9.08 -5.73 15.08
CA VAL A 291 10.41 -5.40 14.55
C VAL A 291 10.93 -6.56 13.70
N SER A 292 11.32 -6.29 12.46
CA SER A 292 11.96 -7.29 11.62
C SER A 292 13.14 -6.69 10.88
N ILE A 293 14.36 -7.14 11.15
CA ILE A 293 15.57 -6.46 10.66
C ILE A 293 16.53 -7.49 10.08
N ASN A 294 16.75 -7.46 8.77
CA ASN A 294 17.62 -8.39 8.04
C ASN A 294 18.99 -7.77 7.70
N VAL A 295 19.42 -6.78 8.47
CA VAL A 295 20.71 -6.09 8.35
C VAL A 295 21.43 -6.07 9.71
N PRO A 296 22.74 -5.80 9.76
CA PRO A 296 23.45 -5.69 11.04
C PRO A 296 22.75 -4.75 12.03
N SER A 297 22.68 -5.16 13.30
CA SER A 297 22.01 -4.41 14.36
C SER A 297 22.92 -4.21 15.57
N GLU A 298 22.82 -3.04 16.21
CA GLU A 298 23.55 -2.68 17.42
C GLU A 298 22.57 -2.49 18.59
N HIS A 299 23.04 -2.77 19.81
CA HIS A 299 22.25 -2.64 21.05
C HIS A 299 20.94 -3.43 21.00
N VAL A 300 21.01 -4.66 20.48
CA VAL A 300 19.87 -5.56 20.30
C VAL A 300 19.09 -5.79 21.60
N ASP A 301 19.77 -5.77 22.75
CA ASP A 301 19.18 -5.85 24.08
C ASP A 301 18.11 -4.77 24.34
N ALA A 302 18.17 -3.63 23.65
CA ALA A 302 17.16 -2.58 23.74
C ALA A 302 15.77 -3.01 23.21
N LEU A 303 15.66 -4.15 22.50
CA LEU A 303 14.36 -4.77 22.19
C LEU A 303 13.56 -5.06 23.47
N LEU A 304 14.24 -5.36 24.57
CA LEU A 304 13.62 -5.64 25.88
C LEU A 304 12.96 -4.40 26.50
N ASP A 305 13.29 -3.20 26.02
CA ASP A 305 12.73 -1.94 26.49
C ASP A 305 11.51 -1.47 25.67
N LEU A 306 11.12 -2.25 24.65
CA LEU A 306 9.95 -1.96 23.82
C LEU A 306 8.68 -2.50 24.50
N PRO A 307 7.81 -1.62 25.06
CA PRO A 307 6.74 -2.06 25.97
C PRO A 307 5.58 -2.76 25.28
N SER A 308 5.43 -2.60 23.96
CA SER A 308 4.33 -3.15 23.16
C SER A 308 4.79 -4.23 22.18
N LEU A 309 6.06 -4.63 22.23
CA LEU A 309 6.62 -5.60 21.29
C LEU A 309 5.93 -6.96 21.42
N ARG A 310 5.50 -7.50 20.28
CA ARG A 310 4.82 -8.79 20.15
C ARG A 310 5.54 -9.72 19.19
N GLU A 311 6.26 -9.17 18.23
CA GLU A 311 6.97 -9.90 17.19
C GLU A 311 8.37 -9.30 16.96
N ALA A 312 9.41 -10.13 17.00
CA ALA A 312 10.78 -9.74 16.67
C ALA A 312 11.44 -10.80 15.79
N GLY A 313 12.12 -10.43 14.69
CA GLY A 313 12.72 -11.48 13.86
C GLY A 313 13.57 -11.05 12.68
N ARG A 314 14.12 -12.05 11.98
CA ARG A 314 15.06 -11.93 10.83
C ARG A 314 16.42 -11.29 11.12
N PHE A 315 16.73 -11.05 12.39
CA PHE A 315 18.03 -10.51 12.78
C PHE A 315 19.17 -11.44 12.33
N PRO A 316 20.28 -10.89 11.80
CA PRO A 316 21.48 -11.67 11.60
C PRO A 316 21.93 -12.35 12.89
N GLN A 317 22.25 -13.64 12.80
CA GLN A 317 22.58 -14.49 13.94
C GLN A 317 23.83 -13.99 14.69
N SER A 318 23.75 -13.90 16.01
CA SER A 318 24.85 -13.52 16.90
C SER A 318 24.54 -13.94 18.34
N PRO A 319 25.52 -14.23 19.21
CA PRO A 319 25.22 -14.63 20.59
C PRO A 319 24.34 -13.62 21.37
N ALA A 320 24.49 -12.32 21.08
CA ALA A 320 23.68 -11.29 21.70
C ALA A 320 22.20 -11.31 21.26
N ILE A 321 21.90 -11.70 20.01
CA ILE A 321 20.51 -11.87 19.56
C ILE A 321 19.88 -13.08 20.22
N ASP A 322 20.62 -14.17 20.39
CA ASP A 322 20.13 -15.42 20.99
C ASP A 322 19.70 -15.18 22.44
N ASP A 323 20.58 -14.59 23.25
CA ASP A 323 20.29 -14.23 24.65
C ASP A 323 19.06 -13.30 24.77
N THR A 324 18.96 -12.32 23.87
CA THR A 324 17.84 -11.38 23.82
C THR A 324 16.54 -12.07 23.41
N PHE A 325 16.60 -12.97 22.42
CA PHE A 325 15.44 -13.69 21.91
C PHE A 325 14.88 -14.67 22.94
N GLU A 326 15.74 -15.39 23.66
CA GLU A 326 15.29 -16.23 24.77
C GLU A 326 14.52 -15.41 25.83
N GLU A 327 14.99 -14.22 26.17
CA GLU A 327 14.31 -13.34 27.12
C GLU A 327 13.00 -12.78 26.55
N LEU A 328 12.95 -12.45 25.26
CA LEU A 328 11.72 -12.02 24.57
C LEU A 328 10.67 -13.13 24.56
N GLU A 329 11.06 -14.37 24.24
CA GLU A 329 10.17 -15.54 24.31
C GLU A 329 9.63 -15.76 25.72
N ARG A 330 10.47 -15.62 26.77
CA ARG A 330 10.04 -15.68 28.18
C ARG A 330 8.97 -14.62 28.51
N ARG A 331 8.96 -13.48 27.81
CA ARG A 331 7.95 -12.41 27.93
C ARG A 331 6.73 -12.61 27.04
N GLY A 332 6.67 -13.70 26.27
CA GLY A 332 5.58 -14.00 25.35
C GLY A 332 5.65 -13.27 24.01
N VAL A 333 6.82 -12.73 23.65
CA VAL A 333 7.07 -12.15 22.32
C VAL A 333 7.40 -13.29 21.35
N GLN A 334 6.78 -13.29 20.18
CA GLN A 334 7.07 -14.24 19.12
C GLN A 334 8.39 -13.88 18.42
N VAL A 335 9.33 -14.82 18.38
CA VAL A 335 10.59 -14.67 17.64
C VAL A 335 10.63 -15.54 16.38
N TYR A 336 11.28 -15.06 15.30
CA TYR A 336 11.39 -15.79 14.01
C TYR A 336 12.55 -15.33 13.12
#